data_AF-A0A7C3IUI9-F1
#
_entry.id   AF-A0A7C3IUI9-F1
#
_cell.length_a   1.000
_cell.length_b   1.000
_cell.length_c   1.000
_cell.angle_alpha   90.00
_cell.angle_beta   90.00
_cell.angle_gamma   90.00
#
_symmetry.space_group_name_H-M   'P 1'
#
loop_
_entity.id
_entity.type
_entity.pdbx_description
1 polymer ?
#
loop_
_entity_poly.entity_id
_entity_poly.type
_entity_poly.pdbx_seq_one_letter_code
_entity_poly.pdbx_strand_id
1 'polypeptide(L)'
;MEKRDLEIIEKYSPIDEELRRYIEEHRRYEEILENFSRRAYLNPEEELEEKRIKKLKLKGRDKIEAILAKYRARDEQQRAQG
;
A
#
# COMPACT_ATOMS: atom_id res chain seq x y z
N MET A 1 -0.66 8.49 2.09
CA MET A 1 0.79 8.33 2.29
C MET A 1 1.40 9.71 2.32
N GLU A 2 2.41 9.94 3.15
CA GLU A 2 3.12 11.21 3.22
C GLU A 2 4.06 11.37 2.02
N LYS A 3 4.50 12.60 1.73
CA LYS A 3 5.44 12.85 0.62
C LYS A 3 6.73 12.03 0.75
N ARG A 4 7.23 11.87 1.98
CA ARG A 4 8.44 11.10 2.29
C ARG A 4 8.26 9.60 2.03
N ASP A 5 7.06 9.08 2.22
CA ASP A 5 6.74 7.68 1.89
C ASP A 5 6.81 7.46 0.38
N LEU A 6 6.28 8.40 -0.41
CA LEU A 6 6.31 8.32 -1.88
C LEU A 6 7.75 8.32 -2.40
N GLU A 7 8.63 9.14 -1.84
CA GLU A 7 10.05 9.16 -2.22
C GLU A 7 10.75 7.82 -1.90
N ILE A 8 10.45 7.23 -0.75
CA ILE A 8 10.97 5.91 -0.37
C ILE A 8 10.42 4.82 -1.30
N ILE A 9 9.13 4.87 -1.62
CA ILE A 9 8.51 3.93 -2.56
C ILE A 9 9.20 4.04 -3.91
N GLU A 10 9.37 5.24 -4.47
CA GLU A 10 10.02 5.42 -5.77
C GLU A 10 11.47 4.94 -5.77
N LYS A 11 12.22 5.25 -4.70
CA LYS A 11 13.63 4.87 -4.55
C LYS A 11 13.83 3.37 -4.37
N TYR A 12 12.99 2.71 -3.57
CA TYR A 12 13.19 1.31 -3.17
C TYR A 12 12.28 0.31 -3.89
N SER A 13 11.17 0.72 -4.51
CA SER A 13 10.32 -0.18 -5.31
C SER A 13 11.03 -0.93 -6.43
N PRO A 14 12.08 -0.42 -7.11
CA PRO A 14 12.81 -1.23 -8.10
C PRO A 14 13.75 -2.27 -7.47
N ILE A 15 14.11 -2.12 -6.20
CA ILE A 15 15.11 -2.95 -5.49
C ILE A 15 14.43 -3.93 -4.53
N ASP A 16 13.32 -3.50 -3.92
CA ASP A 16 12.54 -4.24 -2.95
C ASP A 16 11.26 -4.74 -3.61
N GLU A 17 11.31 -6.00 -4.06
CA GLU A 17 10.18 -6.67 -4.71
C GLU A 17 8.97 -6.78 -3.78
N GLU A 18 9.19 -6.92 -2.47
CA GLU A 18 8.13 -7.01 -1.47
C GLU A 18 7.34 -5.68 -1.39
N LEU A 19 8.04 -4.55 -1.30
CA LEU A 19 7.47 -3.20 -1.33
C LEU A 19 6.70 -2.97 -2.63
N ARG A 20 7.31 -3.28 -3.78
CA ARG A 20 6.66 -3.16 -5.08
C ARG A 20 5.35 -3.94 -5.14
N ARG A 21 5.40 -5.20 -4.71
CA ARG A 21 4.24 -6.09 -4.69
C ARG A 21 3.13 -5.52 -3.82
N TYR A 22 3.42 -5.09 -2.60
CA TYR A 22 2.37 -4.54 -1.73
C TYR A 22 1.79 -3.22 -2.26
N ILE A 23 2.61 -2.37 -2.89
CA ILE A 23 2.13 -1.13 -3.53
C ILE A 23 1.21 -1.44 -4.72
N GLU A 24 1.56 -2.43 -5.54
CA GLU A 24 0.72 -2.89 -6.64
C GLU A 24 -0.58 -3.50 -6.14
N GLU A 25 -0.53 -4.35 -5.11
CA GLU A 25 -1.71 -4.88 -4.44
C GLU A 25 -2.60 -3.76 -3.87
N HIS A 26 -2.00 -2.74 -3.24
CA HIS A 26 -2.74 -1.60 -2.71
C HIS A 26 -3.51 -0.84 -3.80
N ARG A 27 -2.86 -0.57 -4.94
CA ARG A 27 -3.50 0.06 -6.10
C ARG A 27 -4.61 -0.80 -6.67
N ARG A 28 -4.37 -2.12 -6.79
CA ARG A 28 -5.38 -3.07 -7.27
C ARG A 28 -6.61 -3.10 -6.36
N TYR A 29 -6.42 -3.14 -5.04
CA TYR A 29 -7.53 -3.09 -4.08
C TYR A 29 -8.27 -1.76 -4.13
N GLU A 30 -7.57 -0.64 -4.38
CA GLU A 30 -8.20 0.66 -4.56
C GLU A 30 -9.08 0.71 -5.81
N GLU A 31 -8.60 0.20 -6.95
CA GLU A 31 -9.39 0.11 -8.18
C GLU A 31 -10.62 -0.78 -8.02
N ILE A 32 -10.49 -1.93 -7.33
CA ILE A 32 -11.62 -2.81 -7.03
C ILE A 32 -12.66 -2.09 -6.16
N LEU A 33 -12.22 -1.39 -5.11
CA LEU A 33 -13.12 -0.63 -4.24
C LEU A 33 -13.77 0.56 -4.97
N GLU A 34 -13.05 1.22 -5.87
CA GLU A 34 -13.62 2.28 -6.69
C GLU A 34 -14.70 1.73 -7.64
N ASN A 35 -14.47 0.56 -8.24
CA ASN A 35 -15.46 -0.12 -9.06
C ASN A 35 -16.72 -0.48 -8.27
N PHE A 36 -16.58 -0.93 -7.02
CA PHE A 36 -17.72 -1.15 -6.13
C PHE A 36 -18.43 0.16 -5.76
N SER A 37 -17.68 1.21 -5.45
CA SER A 37 -18.20 2.54 -5.10
C SER A 37 -18.99 3.19 -6.24
N ARG A 38 -18.61 2.92 -7.49
CA ARG A 38 -19.33 3.41 -8.69
C ARG A 38 -20.67 2.72 -8.91
N ARG A 39 -20.93 1.56 -8.30
CA ARG A 39 -22.21 0.85 -8.41
C ARG A 39 -23.21 1.48 -7.46
N ALA A 40 -24.41 1.79 -7.96
CA ALA A 40 -25.48 2.36 -7.14
C ALA A 40 -25.96 1.41 -6.04
N TYR A 41 -25.88 0.10 -6.29
CA TYR A 41 -26.24 -0.96 -5.35
C TYR A 41 -25.29 -2.14 -5.54
N LEU A 42 -24.86 -2.73 -4.42
CA LEU A 42 -24.07 -3.96 -4.38
C LEU A 42 -24.98 -5.10 -3.95
N ASN A 43 -24.80 -6.27 -4.55
CA ASN A 43 -25.45 -7.48 -4.07
C ASN A 43 -24.73 -8.01 -2.79
N PRO A 44 -25.34 -8.96 -2.05
CA PRO A 44 -24.75 -9.46 -0.79
C PRO A 44 -23.34 -10.07 -0.94
N GLU A 45 -23.05 -10.70 -2.08
CA GLU A 45 -21.73 -11.27 -2.36
C GLU A 45 -20.69 -10.17 -2.61
N GLU A 46 -21.08 -9.11 -3.34
CA GLU A 46 -20.26 -7.93 -3.57
C GLU A 46 -20.00 -7.15 -2.28
N GLU A 47 -20.98 -7.00 -1.39
CA GLU A 47 -20.78 -6.36 -0.08
C GLU A 47 -19.79 -7.15 0.79
N LEU A 48 -19.85 -8.48 0.75
CA LEU A 48 -18.89 -9.34 1.44
C LEU A 48 -17.49 -9.20 0.85
N GLU A 49 -17.38 -9.18 -0.48
CA GLU A 49 -16.11 -9.01 -1.17
C GLU A 49 -15.52 -7.62 -0.92
N GLU A 50 -16.32 -6.56 -0.97
CA GLU A 50 -15.90 -5.19 -0.64
C GLU A 50 -15.32 -5.12 0.78
N LYS A 51 -15.99 -5.73 1.77
CA LYS A 51 -15.49 -5.84 3.15
C LYS A 51 -14.20 -6.63 3.23
N ARG A 52 -14.05 -7.71 2.44
CA ARG A 52 -12.83 -8.52 2.36
C ARG A 52 -11.68 -7.70 1.79
N ILE A 53 -11.90 -7.00 0.68
CA ILE A 53 -10.92 -6.15 0.02
C ILE A 53 -10.51 -4.99 0.92
N LYS A 54 -11.43 -4.35 1.65
CA LYS A 54 -11.10 -3.33 2.68
C LYS A 54 -10.15 -3.88 3.74
N LYS A 55 -10.37 -5.10 4.24
CA LYS A 55 -9.47 -5.76 5.20
C LYS A 55 -8.11 -6.10 4.60
N LEU A 56 -8.08 -6.58 3.36
CA LEU A 56 -6.83 -6.88 2.65
C LEU A 56 -6.02 -5.60 2.38
N LYS A 57 -6.68 -4.52 1.96
CA LYS A 57 -6.07 -3.20 1.76
C LYS A 57 -5.47 -2.66 3.07
N LEU A 58 -6.16 -2.85 4.20
CA LEU A 58 -5.63 -2.46 5.51
C LEU A 58 -4.35 -3.24 5.84
N LYS A 59 -4.39 -4.58 5.75
CA LYS A 59 -3.22 -5.42 5.99
C LYS A 59 -2.05 -5.10 5.05
N GLY A 60 -2.33 -4.85 3.77
CA GLY A 60 -1.32 -4.45 2.80
C GLY A 60 -0.70 -3.11 3.15
N ARG A 61 -1.50 -2.13 3.60
CA ARG A 61 -1.00 -0.85 4.11
C ARG A 61 -0.11 -1.05 5.34
N ASP A 62 -0.50 -1.89 6.30
CA ASP A 62 0.35 -2.19 7.47
C ASP A 62 1.72 -2.76 7.06
N LYS A 63 1.74 -3.62 6.02
CA LYS A 63 2.99 -4.15 5.46
C LYS A 63 3.83 -3.07 4.79
N ILE A 64 3.21 -2.20 3.99
CA ILE A 64 3.89 -1.07 3.38
C ILE A 64 4.50 -0.17 4.47
N GLU A 65 3.73 0.25 5.46
CA GLU A 65 4.23 1.09 6.57
C GLU A 65 5.41 0.45 7.29
N ALA A 66 5.37 -0.86 7.56
CA ALA A 66 6.48 -1.57 8.19
C ALA A 66 7.76 -1.55 7.34
N ILE A 67 7.63 -1.68 6.02
CA ILE A 67 8.77 -1.61 5.09
C ILE A 67 9.29 -0.18 5.00
N LEU A 68 8.40 0.81 4.88
CA LEU A 68 8.76 2.22 4.86
C LEU A 68 9.48 2.66 6.13
N ALA A 69 9.04 2.19 7.30
CA ALA A 69 9.71 2.47 8.57
C ALA A 69 11.17 1.98 8.59
N LYS A 70 11.44 0.78 8.05
CA LYS A 70 12.80 0.25 7.90
C LYS A 70 13.66 1.14 7.00
N TYR A 71 13.11 1.58 5.87
CA TYR A 71 13.83 2.44 4.94
C TYR A 71 14.03 3.87 5.47
N ARG A 72 13.05 4.42 6.20
CA ARG A 72 13.20 5.71 6.91
C ARG A 72 14.38 5.68 7.86
N ALA A 73 14.47 4.64 8.70
CA ALA A 73 15.59 4.46 9.63
C ALA A 73 16.92 4.30 8.89
N ARG A 74 16.95 3.52 7.79
CA ARG A 74 18.15 3.31 6.99
C ARG A 74 18.67 4.59 6.32
N ASP A 75 17.78 5.41 5.77
CA ASP A 75 18.16 6.67 5.10
C ASP A 75 18.68 7.69 6.12
N GLU A 76 18.10 7.74 7.32
CA GLU A 76 18.58 8.59 8.42
C GLU A 76 19.97 8.16 8.90
N GLN A 77 20.21 6.85 9.06
CA GLN A 77 21.53 6.32 9.43
C GLN A 77 22.61 6.62 8.38
N GLN A 78 22.26 6.66 7.10
CA GLN A 78 23.21 7.02 6.03
C GLN A 78 23.56 8.50 6.05
N ARG A 79 22.60 9.38 6.34
CA ARG A 79 22.83 10.82 6.43
C ARG A 79 23.65 11.22 7.65
N ALA A 80 23.57 10.48 8.75
CA ALA A 80 24.33 10.75 9.97
C ALA A 80 25.82 10.34 9.88
N GLN A 81 26.20 9.56 8.86
CA GLN A 81 27.55 9.02 8.68
C GLN A 81 28.37 9.71 7.58
N GLY A 82 27.78 10.68 6.87
CA GLY A 82 28.45 11.49 5.84
C GLY A 82 28.51 12.95 6.26
#